data_AF-A0A3D1M8U1-F1
#
_entry.id   AF-A0A3D1M8U1-F1
#
_cell.length_a   1.000
_cell.length_b   1.000
_cell.length_c   1.000
_cell.angle_alpha   90.00
_cell.angle_beta   90.00
_cell.angle_gamma   90.00
#
_symmetry.space_group_name_H-M   'P 1'
#
loop_
_entity.id
_entity.type
_entity.pdbx_description
1 polymer ?
#
loop_
_entity_poly.entity_id
_entity_poly.type
_entity_poly.pdbx_seq_one_letter_code
_entity_poly.pdbx_strand_id
1 'polypeptide(L)' 'MSICPKNKSSKSHRDKRRANWKMSAPTLVRCSKCGALMMPHRVCKNCGT' A
#
# COMPACT_ATOMS: atom_id res chain seq x y z
N MET A 1 37.52 -5.42 -4.44
CA MET A 1 36.65 -5.35 -5.64
C MET A 1 35.25 -5.01 -5.19
N SER A 2 34.68 -3.91 -5.67
CA SER A 2 33.32 -3.51 -5.28
C SER A 2 32.29 -4.39 -5.99
N ILE A 3 31.25 -4.85 -5.28
CA ILE A 3 30.12 -5.53 -5.90
C ILE A 3 29.43 -4.52 -6.82
N CYS A 4 29.51 -4.78 -8.13
CA CYS A 4 28.87 -3.96 -9.17
C CYS A 4 28.03 -4.88 -10.06
N PRO A 5 26.82 -4.46 -10.49
CA PRO A 5 26.03 -5.23 -11.44
C PRO A 5 26.84 -5.52 -12.71
N LYS A 6 27.00 -6.80 -13.05
CA LYS A 6 27.78 -7.20 -14.24
C LYS A 6 27.13 -6.72 -15.54
N ASN A 7 25.79 -6.69 -15.58
CA ASN A 7 25.01 -6.35 -16.77
C ASN A 7 23.74 -5.55 -16.40
N LYS A 8 23.19 -4.83 -17.39
CA LYS A 8 21.88 -4.17 -17.29
C LYS A 8 20.77 -5.22 -17.20
N SER A 9 19.82 -5.03 -16.28
CA SER A 9 18.63 -5.88 -16.20
C SER A 9 17.75 -5.68 -17.44
N SER A 10 17.33 -6.79 -18.08
CA SER A 10 16.42 -6.74 -19.22
C SER A 10 15.06 -6.13 -18.85
N LYS A 11 14.30 -5.67 -19.86
CA LYS A 11 12.94 -5.15 -19.66
C LYS A 11 12.06 -6.19 -18.95
N SER A 12 12.10 -7.45 -19.40
CA SER A 12 11.36 -8.55 -18.79
C SER A 12 11.74 -8.79 -17.32
N HIS A 13 13.04 -8.80 -16.98
CA HIS A 13 13.46 -9.00 -15.58
C HIS A 13 13.06 -7.83 -14.67
N ARG A 14 13.10 -6.59 -15.18
CA ARG A 14 12.63 -5.41 -14.45
C ARG A 14 11.13 -5.52 -14.16
N ASP A 15 10.33 -5.83 -15.18
CA ASP A 15 8.87 -5.87 -15.05
C ASP A 15 8.41 -7.04 -14.18
N LYS A 16 9.05 -8.21 -14.29
CA LYS A 16 8.82 -9.35 -13.38
C LYS A 16 9.13 -9.00 -11.92
N ARG A 17 10.23 -8.29 -11.65
CA ARG A 17 10.58 -7.84 -10.29
C ARG A 17 9.53 -6.88 -9.71
N ARG A 18 8.97 -6.01 -10.54
CA ARG A 18 7.95 -5.02 -10.16
C ARG A 18 6.52 -5.59 -10.10
N ALA A 19 6.31 -6.84 -10.51
CA ALA A 19 4.96 -7.42 -10.61
C ALA A 19 4.18 -7.40 -9.29
N ASN A 20 4.88 -7.47 -8.15
CA ASN A 20 4.29 -7.46 -6.81
C ASN A 20 4.31 -6.08 -6.15
N TRP A 21 4.83 -5.04 -6.81
CA TRP A 21 4.86 -3.67 -6.28
C TRP A 21 3.53 -2.98 -6.56
N LYS A 22 2.46 -3.48 -5.93
CA LYS A 22 1.11 -2.94 -6.06
C LYS A 22 0.69 -2.30 -4.74
N MET A 23 0.05 -1.14 -4.82
CA MET A 23 -0.61 -0.55 -3.65
C MET A 23 -1.89 -1.32 -3.35
N SER A 24 -2.06 -1.73 -2.10
CA SER A 24 -3.31 -2.31 -1.61
C SER A 24 -4.30 -1.20 -1.26
N ALA A 25 -5.57 -1.38 -1.60
CA ALA A 25 -6.62 -0.46 -1.17
C ALA A 25 -6.74 -0.49 0.36
N PRO A 26 -6.82 0.67 1.04
CA PRO A 26 -7.03 0.71 2.48
C PRO A 26 -8.41 0.14 2.82
N THR A 27 -8.47 -0.70 3.85
CA THR A 27 -9.74 -1.20 4.39
C THR A 27 -10.38 -0.11 5.24
N LEU A 28 -11.53 0.38 4.80
CA LEU A 28 -12.30 1.39 5.52
C LEU A 28 -13.62 0.78 5.98
N VAL A 29 -13.97 1.04 7.24
CA VAL A 29 -15.20 0.57 7.88
C VAL A 29 -16.12 1.77 8.13
N ARG A 30 -17.44 1.56 8.07
CA ARG A 30 -18.43 2.60 8.39
C ARG A 30 -18.45 2.86 9.90
N CYS A 31 -18.46 4.13 10.28
CA CYS A 31 -18.71 4.54 11.66
C CYS A 31 -20.17 4.34 12.04
N SER A 32 -20.41 3.73 13.20
CA SER A 32 -21.76 3.46 13.73
C SER A 32 -22.55 4.72 14.07
N LYS A 33 -21.87 5.83 14.42
CA LYS A 33 -22.52 7.07 14.86
C LYS A 33 -22.77 8.08 13.74
N CYS A 34 -21.85 8.23 12.80
CA CYS A 34 -21.94 9.25 11.75
C CYS A 34 -21.96 8.70 10.32
N GLY A 35 -21.82 7.38 10.13
CA GLY A 35 -21.80 6.77 8.80
C GLY A 35 -20.55 7.05 7.95
N ALA A 36 -19.63 7.91 8.42
CA ALA A 36 -18.39 8.22 7.72
C ALA A 36 -17.45 7.00 7.67
N LEU A 37 -16.63 6.93 6.61
CA LEU A 37 -15.61 5.90 6.47
C LEU A 37 -14.42 6.19 7.38
N MET A 38 -14.02 5.21 8.17
CA MET A 38 -12.89 5.31 9.08
C MET A 38 -11.99 4.07 8.99
N MET A 39 -10.75 4.25 9.44
CA MET A 39 -9.83 3.13 9.62
C MET A 39 -10.33 2.24 10.77
N PRO A 40 -10.37 0.90 10.61
CA PRO A 40 -10.63 -0.01 11.71
C PRO A 40 -9.63 0.22 12.87
N HIS A 41 -10.10 0.01 14.10
CA HIS A 41 -9.33 0.18 15.34
C HIS A 41 -8.79 1.60 15.59
N ARG A 42 -9.42 2.62 14.99
CA ARG A 42 -9.14 4.04 15.29
C ARG A 42 -10.44 4.76 15.63
N VAL A 43 -10.33 5.79 16.46
CA VAL A 43 -11.44 6.68 16.76
C VAL A 43 -11.84 7.46 15.50
N CYS A 44 -13.14 7.59 15.29
CA CYS A 44 -13.74 8.38 14.22
C CYS A 44 -13.29 9.84 14.30
N LYS A 45 -12.58 10.34 13.27
CA LYS A 45 -12.13 11.74 13.23
C LYS A 45 -13.29 12.75 13.11
N ASN A 46 -14.43 12.33 12.56
CA ASN A 46 -15.58 13.20 12.36
C ASN A 46 -16.41 13.38 13.64
N CYS A 47 -16.43 12.37 14.51
CA CYS A 47 -17.35 12.29 15.62
C CYS A 47 -16.68 12.16 16.99
N GLY A 48 -15.35 12.01 17.04
CA GLY A 48 -14.56 12.04 18.28
C GLY A 48 -14.75 10.82 19.20
N THR A 49 -15.67 9.92 18.86
CA THR A 49 -15.96 8.66 19.56
C THR A 49 -16.07 7.52 18.58
#